data_AF-A0A0C2DRR0-F1
#
_entry.id   AF-A0A0C2DRR0-F1
#
_cell.length_a   1.000
_cell.length_b   1.000
_cell.length_c   1.000
_cell.angle_alpha   90.00
_cell.angle_beta   90.00
_cell.angle_gamma   90.00
#
_symmetry.space_group_name_H-M   'P 1'
#
loop_
_entity.id
_entity.type
_entity.pdbx_description
1 polymer ?
#
loop_
_entity_poly.entity_id
_entity_poly.type
_entity_poly.pdbx_seq_one_letter_code
_entity_poly.pdbx_strand_id
1 'polypeptide(L)'
;MVAEREFNDAARNFFVETIKEARKLRRNAKWGFYGFPYCNYDAGKDGKYECKDSYKKWNDRMMFIFNESIALYPSIYLGFNATSDQRFRYVQASVFQAILREARRIAGKFNPPLPIYAYTKIEYDPLKKIDDFYDNERNRNGEIT
;
A
#
# COMPACT_ATOMS: atom_id res chain seq x y z
N MET A 1 10.43 -23.65 -14.47
CA MET A 1 9.11 -23.97 -13.87
C MET A 1 9.21 -24.56 -12.46
N VAL A 2 10.18 -25.43 -12.14
CA VAL A 2 10.36 -25.96 -10.76
C VAL A 2 10.65 -24.84 -9.74
N ALA A 3 11.65 -24.00 -10.01
CA ALA A 3 12.06 -22.93 -9.10
C ALA A 3 10.94 -21.93 -8.76
N GLU A 4 10.15 -21.50 -9.74
CA GLU A 4 9.02 -20.57 -9.50
C GLU A 4 7.97 -21.18 -8.57
N ARG A 5 7.61 -22.45 -8.80
CA ARG A 5 6.64 -23.16 -7.98
C ARG A 5 7.15 -23.34 -6.56
N GLU A 6 8.38 -23.85 -6.39
CA GLU A 6 8.98 -24.05 -5.07
C GLU A 6 9.11 -22.73 -4.30
N PHE A 7 9.53 -21.66 -4.96
CA PHE A 7 9.57 -20.33 -4.37
C PHE A 7 8.19 -19.86 -3.91
N ASN A 8 7.17 -19.97 -4.78
CA ASN A 8 5.82 -19.52 -4.46
C ASN A 8 5.18 -20.35 -3.33
N ASP A 9 5.43 -21.65 -3.28
CA ASP A 9 4.92 -22.54 -2.24
C ASP A 9 5.60 -22.25 -0.89
N ALA A 10 6.92 -22.12 -0.88
CA ALA A 10 7.67 -21.74 0.32
C ALA A 10 7.28 -20.35 0.83
N ALA A 11 7.16 -19.36 -0.07
CA ALA A 11 6.72 -18.01 0.27
C ALA A 11 5.30 -18.03 0.85
N ARG A 12 4.35 -18.71 0.20
CA ARG A 12 2.97 -18.86 0.71
C ARG A 12 2.97 -19.41 2.14
N ASN A 13 3.70 -20.50 2.38
CA ASN A 13 3.78 -21.11 3.70
C ASN A 13 4.36 -20.14 4.73
N PHE A 14 5.44 -19.43 4.39
CA PHE A 14 6.06 -18.46 5.28
C PHE A 14 5.11 -17.31 5.66
N PHE A 15 4.43 -16.70 4.69
CA PHE A 15 3.47 -15.62 4.93
C PHE A 15 2.31 -16.09 5.84
N VAL A 16 1.71 -17.24 5.51
CA VAL A 16 0.55 -17.79 6.21
C VAL A 16 0.89 -18.17 7.65
N GLU A 17 1.96 -18.93 7.86
CA GLU A 17 2.31 -19.41 9.19
C GLU A 17 2.78 -18.26 10.10
N THR A 18 3.49 -17.27 9.55
CA THR A 18 3.89 -16.07 10.30
C THR A 18 2.68 -15.31 10.85
N ILE A 19 1.69 -15.00 10.00
CA ILE A 19 0.53 -14.21 10.44
C ILE A 19 -0.40 -15.00 11.36
N LYS A 20 -0.53 -16.33 11.16
CA LYS A 20 -1.26 -17.20 12.08
C LYS A 20 -0.64 -17.20 13.47
N GLU A 21 0.67 -17.34 13.57
CA GLU A 21 1.35 -17.33 14.88
C GLU A 21 1.24 -15.94 15.54
N ALA A 22 1.40 -14.86 14.78
CA ALA A 22 1.22 -13.50 15.28
C ALA A 22 -0.21 -13.29 15.86
N ARG A 23 -1.24 -13.75 15.14
CA ARG A 23 -2.64 -13.72 15.60
C ARG A 23 -2.86 -14.57 16.85
N LYS A 24 -2.25 -15.75 16.93
CA LYS A 24 -2.34 -16.63 18.10
C LYS A 24 -1.73 -15.99 19.35
N LEU A 25 -0.59 -15.32 19.21
CA LEU A 25 0.12 -14.63 20.30
C LEU A 25 -0.55 -13.32 20.72
N ARG A 26 -1.25 -12.64 19.80
CA ARG A 26 -1.93 -11.35 20.02
C ARG A 26 -3.29 -11.33 19.33
N ARG A 27 -4.25 -12.04 19.91
CA ARG A 27 -5.59 -12.29 19.31
C ARG A 27 -6.42 -11.05 19.03
N ASN A 28 -6.22 -9.98 19.81
CA ASN A 28 -7.01 -8.75 19.70
C ASN A 28 -6.36 -7.71 18.77
N ALA A 29 -5.13 -7.95 18.30
CA ALA A 29 -4.45 -7.04 17.39
C ALA A 29 -4.98 -7.19 15.95
N LYS A 30 -4.93 -6.09 15.21
CA LYS A 30 -5.27 -6.06 13.79
C LYS A 30 -4.03 -6.45 13.00
N TRP A 31 -3.94 -7.73 12.62
CA TRP A 31 -2.80 -8.24 11.87
C TRP A 31 -3.03 -8.16 10.37
N GLY A 32 -1.97 -7.85 9.64
CA GLY A 32 -1.94 -7.78 8.18
C GLY A 32 -0.54 -7.40 7.73
N PHE A 33 -0.26 -7.54 6.44
CA PHE A 33 1.05 -7.20 5.88
C PHE A 33 1.05 -5.79 5.31
N TYR A 34 2.10 -5.03 5.64
CA TYR A 34 2.37 -3.73 5.04
C TYR A 34 2.47 -3.82 3.51
N GLY A 35 1.89 -2.84 2.82
CA GLY A 35 1.93 -2.72 1.37
C GLY A 35 0.86 -3.53 0.62
N PHE A 36 0.03 -4.29 1.35
CA PHE A 36 -1.02 -5.10 0.74
C PHE A 36 -2.44 -4.53 0.96
N PRO A 37 -3.33 -4.60 -0.05
CA PRO A 37 -3.11 -5.17 -1.38
C PRO A 37 -2.23 -4.28 -2.26
N TYR A 38 -1.58 -4.92 -3.23
CA TYR A 38 -0.55 -4.29 -4.04
C TYR A 38 -1.14 -3.62 -5.28
N CYS A 39 -0.62 -2.46 -5.65
CA CYS A 39 -1.01 -1.71 -6.84
C CYS A 39 0.24 -1.33 -7.64
N ASN A 40 0.07 -0.98 -8.91
CA ASN A 40 1.19 -0.57 -9.74
C ASN A 40 1.78 0.77 -9.28
N TYR A 41 3.11 0.87 -9.30
CA TYR A 41 3.82 2.07 -8.88
C TYR A 41 3.48 3.30 -9.70
N ASP A 42 3.04 3.14 -10.96
CA ASP A 42 2.60 4.20 -11.85
C ASP A 42 1.07 4.40 -11.84
N ALA A 43 0.36 3.88 -10.83
CA ALA A 43 -1.07 4.13 -10.68
C ALA A 43 -1.33 5.64 -10.64
N GLY A 44 -2.46 6.11 -11.16
CA GLY A 44 -2.76 7.54 -11.21
C GLY A 44 -2.06 8.35 -12.30
N LYS A 45 -1.00 7.82 -12.94
CA LYS A 45 -0.42 8.43 -14.14
C LYS A 45 -1.45 8.44 -15.26
N ASP A 46 -1.51 9.55 -16.00
CA ASP A 46 -2.45 9.77 -17.11
C ASP A 46 -3.94 9.68 -16.72
N GLY A 47 -4.29 10.00 -15.46
CA GLY A 47 -5.69 10.02 -15.00
C GLY A 47 -6.30 8.63 -14.76
N LYS A 48 -5.47 7.58 -14.61
CA LYS A 48 -5.95 6.22 -14.31
C LYS A 48 -6.26 6.06 -12.82
N TYR A 49 -7.54 5.99 -12.48
CA TYR A 49 -8.04 5.83 -11.11
C TYR A 49 -8.12 4.37 -10.63
N GLU A 50 -7.47 3.44 -11.33
CA GLU A 50 -7.49 2.01 -10.99
C GLU A 50 -6.12 1.36 -11.15
N CYS A 51 -5.88 0.32 -10.34
CA CYS A 51 -4.72 -0.53 -10.51
C CYS A 51 -4.81 -1.31 -11.83
N LYS A 52 -3.66 -1.59 -12.45
CA LYS A 52 -3.57 -2.47 -13.63
C LYS A 52 -4.20 -3.84 -13.35
N ASP A 53 -4.86 -4.42 -14.34
CA ASP A 53 -5.54 -5.71 -14.18
C ASP A 53 -4.59 -6.86 -13.81
N SER A 54 -3.32 -6.79 -14.21
CA SER A 54 -2.31 -7.75 -13.78
C SER A 54 -2.14 -7.74 -12.24
N TYR A 55 -2.16 -6.56 -11.62
CA TYR A 55 -2.04 -6.40 -10.17
C TYR A 55 -3.30 -6.86 -9.45
N LYS A 56 -4.49 -6.56 -10.00
CA LYS A 56 -5.76 -7.11 -9.49
C LYS A 56 -5.74 -8.65 -9.49
N LYS A 57 -5.29 -9.25 -10.60
CA LYS A 57 -5.12 -10.72 -10.73
C LYS A 57 -4.08 -11.26 -9.74
N TRP A 58 -2.99 -10.54 -9.49
CA TRP A 58 -2.00 -10.94 -8.50
C TRP A 58 -2.60 -10.93 -7.09
N ASN A 59 -3.32 -9.88 -6.72
CA ASN A 59 -4.03 -9.82 -5.43
C ASN A 59 -5.05 -10.95 -5.31
N ASP A 60 -5.77 -11.30 -6.38
CA ASP A 60 -6.68 -12.44 -6.37
C ASP A 60 -5.95 -13.79 -6.15
N ARG A 61 -4.73 -13.95 -6.67
CA ARG A 61 -3.89 -15.13 -6.39
C ARG A 61 -3.28 -15.12 -4.98
N MET A 62 -3.14 -13.94 -4.38
CA MET A 62 -2.60 -13.73 -3.03
C MET A 62 -3.68 -13.73 -1.95
N MET A 63 -4.91 -14.19 -2.24
CA MET A 63 -5.98 -14.33 -1.25
C MET A 63 -5.58 -15.15 -0.02
N PHE A 64 -4.60 -16.04 -0.13
CA PHE A 64 -4.06 -16.77 1.03
C PHE A 64 -3.49 -15.83 2.12
N ILE A 65 -2.98 -14.65 1.76
CA ILE A 65 -2.52 -13.64 2.72
C ILE A 65 -3.73 -12.95 3.37
N PHE A 66 -4.69 -12.53 2.55
CA PHE A 66 -5.86 -11.78 3.01
C PHE A 66 -6.79 -12.62 3.88
N ASN A 67 -6.93 -13.92 3.56
CA ASN A 67 -7.72 -14.88 4.35
C ASN A 67 -7.22 -15.01 5.78
N GLU A 68 -5.93 -14.80 6.01
CA GLU A 68 -5.32 -14.87 7.33
C GLU A 68 -5.12 -13.50 7.98
N SER A 69 -5.51 -12.42 7.30
CA SER A 69 -5.41 -11.05 7.79
C SER A 69 -6.69 -10.60 8.48
N ILE A 70 -6.57 -9.66 9.43
CA ILE A 70 -7.69 -9.01 10.13
C ILE A 70 -7.80 -7.53 9.73
N ALA A 71 -6.83 -6.98 9.01
CA ALA A 71 -6.86 -5.65 8.41
C ALA A 71 -5.96 -5.57 7.17
N LEU A 72 -6.20 -4.56 6.33
CA LEU A 72 -5.39 -4.25 5.14
C LEU A 72 -4.54 -2.99 5.37
N TYR A 73 -3.32 -2.99 4.85
CA TYR A 73 -2.32 -1.94 5.10
C TYR A 73 -1.68 -1.43 3.81
N PRO A 74 -2.47 -0.87 2.87
CA PRO A 74 -1.93 -0.38 1.61
C PRO A 74 -0.98 0.81 1.84
N SER A 75 0.10 0.89 1.05
CA SER A 75 1.00 2.03 1.05
C SER A 75 0.55 3.07 0.03
N ILE A 76 0.43 4.33 0.46
CA ILE A 76 0.04 5.47 -0.39
C ILE A 76 1.13 6.55 -0.39
N TYR A 77 2.39 6.15 -0.36
CA TYR A 77 3.51 7.09 -0.34
C TYR A 77 3.63 7.89 -1.64
N LEU A 78 4.10 9.13 -1.50
CA LEU A 78 4.37 10.03 -2.61
C LEU A 78 5.79 9.75 -3.14
N GLY A 79 5.88 9.03 -4.25
CA GLY A 79 7.18 8.62 -4.84
C GLY A 79 7.57 9.34 -6.13
N PHE A 80 6.86 10.40 -6.53
CA PHE A 80 7.05 10.99 -7.85
C PHE A 80 7.67 12.39 -7.80
N ASN A 81 8.68 12.60 -8.66
CA ASN A 81 9.15 13.91 -9.07
C ASN A 81 8.07 14.61 -9.93
N ALA A 82 7.09 15.22 -9.28
CA ALA A 82 6.17 16.16 -9.90
C ALA A 82 6.32 17.53 -9.21
N THR A 83 5.99 18.62 -9.90
CA THR A 83 5.94 19.95 -9.28
C THR A 83 4.87 19.96 -8.18
N SER A 84 4.99 20.85 -7.19
CA SER A 84 4.09 20.84 -6.03
C SER A 84 2.60 20.96 -6.40
N ASP A 85 2.28 21.83 -7.35
CA ASP A 85 0.92 21.99 -7.90
C ASP A 85 0.39 20.74 -8.61
N GLN A 86 1.25 20.04 -9.37
CA GLN A 86 0.88 18.80 -10.07
C GLN A 86 0.76 17.61 -9.12
N ARG A 87 1.58 17.58 -8.06
CA ARG A 87 1.55 16.55 -7.00
C ARG A 87 0.18 16.54 -6.32
N PHE A 88 -0.26 17.69 -5.82
CA PHE A 88 -1.41 17.74 -4.93
C PHE A 88 -2.75 17.48 -5.64
N ARG A 89 -2.97 18.09 -6.82
CA ARG A 89 -4.32 18.15 -7.39
C ARG A 89 -4.74 16.92 -8.19
N TYR A 90 -3.81 16.26 -8.89
CA TYR A 90 -4.19 15.22 -9.85
C TYR A 90 -3.49 13.89 -9.63
N VAL A 91 -2.16 13.87 -9.53
CA VAL A 91 -1.41 12.61 -9.45
C VAL A 91 -1.60 11.94 -8.09
N GLN A 92 -1.52 12.70 -6.99
CA GLN A 92 -1.73 12.15 -5.65
C GLN A 92 -3.17 11.63 -5.48
N ALA A 93 -4.16 12.43 -5.87
CA ALA A 93 -5.57 12.03 -5.79
C ALA A 93 -5.84 10.75 -6.60
N SER A 94 -5.29 10.63 -7.81
CA SER A 94 -5.52 9.46 -8.67
C SER A 94 -4.79 8.20 -8.18
N VAL A 95 -3.53 8.32 -7.72
CA VAL A 95 -2.77 7.22 -7.08
C VAL A 95 -3.53 6.70 -5.85
N PHE A 96 -3.93 7.61 -4.96
CA PHE A 96 -4.58 7.28 -3.70
C PHE A 96 -5.93 6.61 -3.98
N GLN A 97 -6.69 7.15 -4.94
CA GLN A 97 -7.96 6.55 -5.37
C GLN A 97 -7.76 5.14 -5.93
N ALA A 98 -6.76 4.92 -6.79
CA ALA A 98 -6.49 3.61 -7.37
C ALA A 98 -6.17 2.57 -6.28
N ILE A 99 -5.26 2.91 -5.38
CA ILE A 99 -4.81 2.02 -4.29
C ILE A 99 -5.97 1.74 -3.33
N LEU A 100 -6.72 2.77 -2.92
CA LEU A 100 -7.84 2.60 -1.99
C LEU A 100 -9.03 1.87 -2.65
N ARG A 101 -9.26 2.04 -3.95
CA ARG A 101 -10.27 1.24 -4.68
C ARG A 101 -9.92 -0.24 -4.67
N GLU A 102 -8.66 -0.57 -4.91
CA GLU A 102 -8.22 -1.96 -4.85
C GLU A 102 -8.27 -2.53 -3.43
N ALA A 103 -7.88 -1.74 -2.42
CA ALA A 103 -8.04 -2.11 -1.02
C ALA A 103 -9.50 -2.39 -0.66
N ARG A 104 -10.44 -1.54 -1.11
CA ARG A 104 -11.88 -1.74 -0.92
C ARG A 104 -12.39 -2.97 -1.66
N ARG A 105 -11.91 -3.22 -2.90
CA ARG A 105 -12.29 -4.42 -3.66
C ARG A 105 -11.91 -5.70 -2.92
N ILE A 106 -10.70 -5.77 -2.37
CA ILE A 106 -10.25 -6.92 -1.59
C ILE A 106 -10.99 -7.01 -0.26
N ALA A 107 -11.13 -5.90 0.48
CA ALA A 107 -11.87 -5.87 1.74
C ALA A 107 -13.32 -6.35 1.58
N GLY A 108 -13.99 -5.97 0.49
CA GLY A 108 -15.36 -6.36 0.18
C GLY A 108 -15.56 -7.85 -0.14
N LYS A 109 -14.48 -8.64 -0.26
CA LYS A 109 -14.56 -10.10 -0.36
C LYS A 109 -14.80 -10.79 0.99
N PHE A 110 -14.74 -10.02 2.08
CA PHE A 110 -14.94 -10.50 3.45
C PHE A 110 -16.26 -9.98 4.02
N ASN A 111 -16.82 -10.72 4.97
CA ASN A 111 -18.04 -10.33 5.68
C ASN A 111 -17.84 -10.48 7.20
N PRO A 112 -17.80 -9.37 7.98
CA PRO A 112 -17.83 -7.99 7.51
C PRO A 112 -16.56 -7.64 6.69
N PRO A 113 -16.59 -6.56 5.87
CA PRO A 113 -15.42 -6.12 5.14
C PRO A 113 -14.23 -5.83 6.07
N LEU A 114 -13.01 -6.20 5.63
CA LEU A 114 -11.81 -5.93 6.42
C LEU A 114 -11.57 -4.42 6.57
N PRO A 115 -11.17 -3.93 7.76
CA PRO A 115 -10.76 -2.54 7.94
C PRO A 115 -9.49 -2.24 7.15
N ILE A 116 -9.37 -1.02 6.66
CA ILE A 116 -8.25 -0.54 5.84
C ILE A 116 -7.53 0.58 6.60
N TYR A 117 -6.24 0.42 6.85
CA TYR A 117 -5.37 1.41 7.47
C TYR A 117 -4.23 1.77 6.51
N ALA A 118 -4.41 2.85 5.75
CA ALA A 118 -3.43 3.26 4.75
C ALA A 118 -2.16 3.82 5.41
N TYR A 119 -1.00 3.33 4.97
CA TYR A 119 0.29 3.88 5.34
C TYR A 119 0.62 5.09 4.47
N THR A 120 0.82 6.24 5.10
CA THR A 120 1.28 7.47 4.45
C THR A 120 2.61 7.92 5.05
N LYS A 121 3.31 8.79 4.31
CA LYS A 121 4.54 9.43 4.74
C LYS A 121 4.40 10.94 4.53
N ILE A 122 4.94 11.72 5.45
CA ILE A 122 4.94 13.19 5.39
C ILE A 122 6.12 13.75 4.57
N GLU A 123 7.24 13.01 4.52
CA GLU A 123 8.42 13.37 3.72
C GLU A 123 8.21 13.04 2.23
N TYR A 124 8.62 13.96 1.36
CA TYR A 124 8.48 13.82 -0.10
C TYR A 124 9.70 13.19 -0.79
N ASP A 125 10.93 13.58 -0.42
CA ASP A 125 12.16 13.05 -1.02
C ASP A 125 13.24 12.74 0.03
N PRO A 126 12.97 11.82 0.95
CA PRO A 126 13.84 11.56 2.09
C PRO A 126 15.14 10.85 1.73
N LEU A 127 15.24 10.29 0.52
CA LEU A 127 16.44 9.62 0.04
C LEU A 127 17.45 10.61 -0.57
N LYS A 128 16.99 11.77 -1.06
CA LYS A 128 17.87 12.81 -1.62
C LYS A 128 17.94 14.06 -0.75
N LYS A 129 16.93 14.29 0.08
CA LYS A 129 16.76 15.48 0.91
C LYS A 129 16.27 15.10 2.31
N ILE A 130 17.17 14.51 3.09
CA ILE A 130 16.89 13.95 4.42
C ILE A 130 16.25 14.97 5.38
N ASP A 131 16.68 16.23 5.34
CA ASP A 131 16.24 17.27 6.30
C ASP A 131 15.26 18.31 5.73
N ASP A 132 14.98 18.32 4.42
CA ASP A 132 14.21 19.41 3.76
C ASP A 132 12.76 19.52 4.29
N PHE A 133 12.22 18.45 4.89
CA PHE A 133 10.93 18.48 5.56
C PHE A 133 11.01 18.95 7.03
N TYR A 134 12.10 18.61 7.72
CA TYR A 134 12.29 18.88 9.14
C TYR A 134 12.95 20.23 9.43
N ASP A 135 13.53 20.87 8.41
CA ASP A 135 14.20 22.15 8.57
C ASP A 135 13.20 23.29 8.81
N ASN A 136 13.31 23.93 9.97
CA ASN A 136 12.30 24.83 10.53
C ASN A 136 12.25 26.20 9.85
N GLU A 137 13.24 26.57 9.03
CA GLU A 137 13.28 27.90 8.41
C GLU A 137 12.24 28.08 7.30
N ARG A 138 11.96 27.04 6.50
CA ARG A 138 10.86 27.09 5.51
C ARG A 138 9.47 26.96 6.15
N ASN A 139 9.37 26.18 7.23
CA ASN A 139 8.10 25.96 7.94
C ASN A 139 7.62 27.20 8.71
N ARG A 140 8.51 28.09 9.14
CA ARG A 140 8.14 29.38 9.77
C ARG A 140 7.57 30.41 8.80
N ASN A 141 7.99 30.36 7.53
CA ASN A 141 7.61 31.38 6.53
C ASN A 141 6.35 31.01 5.74
N GLY A 142 5.70 29.87 6.03
CA GLY A 142 4.47 29.45 5.34
C GLY A 142 4.68 29.10 3.86
N GLU A 143 5.93 28.88 3.42
CA GLU A 143 6.29 28.57 2.04
C GLU A 143 6.10 27.07 1.70
N ILE A 144 4.98 26.50 2.13
CA ILE A 144 4.55 25.18 1.64
C ILE A 144 3.79 25.44 0.33
N THR A 145 4.54 25.42 -0.79
CA THR A 145 3.96 25.35 -2.14
C THR A 145 3.88 23.92 -2.63
#